data_AF-A0A920I7Q6-F1
#
_entry.id   AF-A0A920I7Q6-F1
#
_cell.length_a   1.000
_cell.length_b   1.000
_cell.length_c   1.000
_cell.angle_alpha   90.00
_cell.angle_beta   90.00
_cell.angle_gamma   90.00
#
_symmetry.space_group_name_H-M   'P 1'
#
loop_
_entity.id
_entity.type
_entity.pdbx_description
1 polymer ?
#
loop_
_entity_poly.entity_id
_entity_poly.type
_entity_poly.pdbx_seq_one_letter_code
_entity_poly.pdbx_strand_id
1 'polypeptide(L)' 'MNSILNLINSIVDLYCFTLIAYVVLSWLVAFNIINPWQPIVRSLYTGLSRLHDPLLDWIRSVVPNFGAWI' A
#
# COMPACT_ATOMS: atom_id res chain seq x y z
N MET A 1 -0.43 -8.16 32.87
CA MET A 1 -1.47 -7.31 32.26
C MET A 1 -0.78 -6.06 31.71
N ASN A 2 -0.14 -6.17 30.54
CA ASN A 2 0.62 -5.07 29.95
C ASN A 2 -0.19 -4.46 28.81
N SER A 3 -1.20 -3.66 29.15
CA SER A 3 -2.17 -3.11 28.21
C SER A 3 -1.53 -2.30 27.06
N ILE A 4 -0.34 -1.72 27.30
CA ILE A 4 0.44 -1.01 26.27
C ILE A 4 0.95 -1.97 25.19
N LEU A 5 1.45 -3.16 25.56
CA LEU A 5 1.92 -4.16 24.59
C LEU A 5 0.77 -4.68 23.73
N ASN A 6 -0.40 -4.89 24.33
CA ASN A 6 -1.58 -5.32 23.57
C ASN A 6 -2.05 -4.24 22.59
N LEU A 7 -2.00 -2.96 22.98
CA LEU A 7 -2.35 -1.86 22.09
C LEU A 7 -1.40 -1.78 20.88
N ILE A 8 -0.09 -1.88 21.13
CA ILE A 8 0.92 -1.86 20.06
C ILE A 8 0.75 -3.06 19.14
N ASN A 9 0.57 -4.27 19.68
CA ASN A 9 0.33 -5.46 18.86
C ASN A 9 -0.92 -5.29 17.98
N SER A 10 -2.03 -4.78 18.52
CA SER A 10 -3.24 -4.52 17.72
C SER A 10 -2.99 -3.54 16.57
N ILE A 11 -2.16 -2.50 16.78
CA ILE A 11 -1.81 -1.55 15.72
C ILE A 11 -0.94 -2.22 14.66
N VAL A 12 0.02 -3.05 15.07
CA VAL A 12 0.89 -3.80 14.15
C VAL A 12 0.08 -4.79 13.32
N ASP A 13 -0.84 -5.52 13.94
CA ASP A 13 -1.72 -6.47 13.24
C ASP A 13 -2.62 -5.74 12.23
N LEU A 14 -3.16 -4.58 12.61
CA LEU A 14 -3.94 -3.74 11.70
C LEU A 14 -3.08 -3.27 10.50
N TYR A 15 -1.84 -2.85 10.75
CA TYR A 15 -0.91 -2.46 9.70
C TYR A 15 -0.61 -3.62 8.74
N CYS A 16 -0.31 -4.80 9.27
CA CYS A 16 -0.13 -6.03 8.48
C CYS A 16 -1.35 -6.34 7.61
N PHE A 17 -2.55 -6.20 8.14
CA PHE A 17 -3.78 -6.38 7.37
C PHE A 17 -3.88 -5.38 6.20
N THR A 18 -3.59 -4.10 6.44
CA THR A 18 -3.60 -3.09 5.37
C THR A 18 -2.53 -3.32 4.31
N LEU A 19 -1.39 -3.89 4.68
CA LEU A 19 -0.31 -4.24 3.76
C LEU A 19 -0.71 -5.38 2.84
N ILE A 20 -1.34 -6.43 3.38
CA ILE A 20 -1.89 -7.52 2.58
C ILE A 20 -2.93 -6.99 1.59
N ALA A 21 -3.85 -6.13 2.04
CA ALA A 21 -4.85 -5.51 1.17
C ALA A 21 -4.22 -4.70 0.03
N TYR A 22 -3.11 -3.98 0.30
CA TYR A 22 -2.39 -3.22 -0.72
C TYR A 22 -1.76 -4.12 -1.78
N VAL A 23 -1.10 -5.20 -1.36
CA VAL A 23 -0.47 -6.17 -2.28
C VAL A 23 -1.53 -6.84 -3.16
N VAL A 24 -2.64 -7.28 -2.57
CA VAL A 24 -3.76 -7.88 -3.32
C VAL A 24 -4.33 -6.88 -4.32
N LEU A 25 -4.55 -5.61 -3.92
CA LEU A 25 -5.04 -4.57 -4.82
C LEU A 25 -4.08 -4.34 -5.99
N SER A 26 -2.77 -4.33 -5.74
CA SER A 26 -1.74 -4.21 -6.78
C SER A 26 -1.81 -5.38 -7.78
N TRP A 27 -2.02 -6.61 -7.31
CA TRP A 27 -2.21 -7.76 -8.19
C TRP A 27 -3.51 -7.71 -8.98
N LEU A 28 -4.62 -7.31 -8.35
CA LEU A 28 -5.90 -7.17 -9.03
C LEU A 28 -5.83 -6.16 -10.19
N VAL A 29 -5.12 -5.06 -9.99
CA VAL A 29 -4.87 -4.06 -11.06
C VAL A 29 -3.93 -4.62 -12.11
N ALA A 30 -2.84 -5.29 -11.73
CA ALA A 30 -1.87 -5.87 -12.66
C ALA A 30 -2.49 -6.94 -13.57
N PHE A 31 -3.38 -7.77 -13.03
CA PHE A 31 -4.12 -8.78 -13.79
C PHE A 31 -5.36 -8.24 -14.51
N ASN A 32 -5.59 -6.93 -14.51
CA ASN A 32 -6.75 -6.29 -15.13
C ASN A 32 -8.11 -6.81 -14.60
N ILE A 33 -8.14 -7.41 -13.41
CA ILE A 33 -9.36 -7.95 -12.79
C ILE A 33 -10.27 -6.80 -12.35
N ILE A 34 -9.66 -5.71 -11.88
CA ILE A 34 -10.36 -4.47 -11.53
C ILE A 34 -9.80 -3.31 -12.35
N ASN A 35 -10.67 -2.36 -12.68
CA ASN A 35 -10.30 -1.22 -13.50
C ASN A 35 -9.77 -0.07 -12.60
N PRO A 36 -8.47 0.30 -12.70
CA PRO A 36 -7.88 1.38 -11.89
C PRO A 36 -8.44 2.77 -12.21
N TRP A 37 -9.12 2.93 -13.34
CA TRP A 37 -9.79 4.17 -13.74
C TRP A 37 -11.11 4.40 -12.98
N GLN A 38 -11.65 3.38 -12.31
CA GLN A 38 -12.84 3.54 -11.49
C GLN A 38 -12.51 4.37 -10.22
N PRO A 39 -13.34 5.37 -9.88
CA PRO A 39 -13.05 6.29 -8.77
C PRO A 39 -12.91 5.59 -7.41
N ILE A 40 -13.61 4.47 -7.20
CA ILE A 40 -13.54 3.64 -5.98
C ILE A 40 -12.18 2.94 -5.87
N VAL A 41 -11.74 2.29 -6.95
CA VAL A 41 -10.43 1.59 -6.98
C VAL A 41 -9.32 2.63 -6.83
N ARG A 42 -9.45 3.77 -7.50
CA ARG A 42 -8.49 4.87 -7.41
C ARG A 42 -8.38 5.44 -6.00
N SER A 43 -9.49 5.66 -5.30
CA SER A 43 -9.48 6.20 -3.93
C SER A 43 -8.89 5.20 -2.93
N LEU A 44 -9.24 3.92 -3.03
CA LEU A 44 -8.61 2.83 -2.27
C LEU A 44 -7.12 2.76 -2.54
N TYR A 45 -6.71 2.69 -3.81
CA TYR A 45 -5.31 2.64 -4.18
C TYR A 45 -4.54 3.86 -3.67
N THR A 46 -5.10 5.06 -3.80
CA THR A 46 -4.48 6.30 -3.29
C THR A 46 -4.43 6.33 -1.76
N GLY A 47 -5.45 5.83 -1.07
CA GLY A 47 -5.48 5.76 0.39
C GLY A 47 -4.46 4.76 0.94
N LEU A 48 -4.42 3.55 0.38
CA LEU A 48 -3.46 2.54 0.78
C LEU A 48 -2.03 2.91 0.37
N SER A 49 -1.83 3.49 -0.82
CA SER A 49 -0.50 3.97 -1.22
C SER A 49 -0.01 5.09 -0.31
N ARG A 50 -0.86 6.03 0.14
CA ARG A 50 -0.45 7.04 1.14
C ARG A 50 -0.11 6.47 2.51
N LEU A 51 -0.79 5.41 2.93
CA LEU A 51 -0.44 4.69 4.16
C LEU A 51 0.92 3.99 4.04
N HIS A 52 1.29 3.56 2.83
CA HIS A 52 2.57 2.90 2.54
C HIS A 52 3.59 3.82 1.87
N ASP A 53 3.27 5.09 1.63
CA ASP A 53 4.11 6.06 0.92
C ASP A 53 5.48 6.25 1.58
N PRO A 54 5.64 6.31 2.92
CA PRO A 54 6.99 6.37 3.49
C PRO A 54 7.88 5.18 3.09
N LEU A 55 7.31 4.01 2.81
CA LEU A 55 8.04 2.86 2.28
C LEU A 55 8.22 2.93 0.76
N LEU A 56 7.19 3.37 0.03
CA LEU A 56 7.22 3.45 -1.43
C LEU A 56 8.14 4.57 -1.93
N ASP A 57 8.19 5.69 -1.23
CA ASP A 57 9.09 6.82 -1.51
C ASP A 57 10.55 6.42 -1.24
N TRP A 58 10.78 5.63 -0.19
CA TRP A 58 12.08 5.01 0.04
C TRP A 58 12.46 4.05 -1.11
N ILE A 59 11.54 3.19 -1.55
CA ILE A 59 11.76 2.30 -2.71
C ILE A 59 12.03 3.10 -3.99
N ARG A 60 11.30 4.18 -4.26
CA ARG A 60 11.52 5.05 -5.42
C ARG A 60 12.83 5.85 -5.33
N SER A 61 13.31 6.15 -4.13
CA SER A 61 14.63 6.78 -3.94
C SER A 61 15.78 5.81 -4.28
N VAL A 62 15.57 4.52 -4.08
CA VAL A 62 16.57 3.46 -4.32
C VAL A 62 16.45 2.87 -5.72
N VAL A 63 15.24 2.83 -6.29
CA VAL A 63 14.95 2.37 -7.65
C VAL A 63 15.01 3.59 -8.57
N PRO A 64 16.08 3.76 -9.38
CA PRO A 64 16.17 4.86 -10.33
C PRO A 64 14.93 4.81 -11.24
N ASN A 65 14.39 5.98 -11.59
CA ASN A 65 13.31 6.07 -12.59
C ASN A 65 13.79 5.45 -13.91
N PHE A 66 13.45 4.19 -14.16
CA PHE A 66 13.76 3.45 -15.40
C PHE A 66 12.98 3.97 -16.63
N GLY A 67 12.48 5.21 -16.60
CA GLY A 67 11.61 5.78 -17.64
C GLY A 67 11.73 7.28 -17.83
N ALA A 68 12.85 7.92 -17.43
CA ALA A 68 13.07 9.36 -17.63
C ALA A 68 13.59 9.73 -19.03
N TRP A 69 13.21 9.00 -20.08
CA TRP A 69 13.59 9.31 -21.47
C TRP A 69 12.42 9.01 -22.42
N ILE A 70 11.55 10.00 -22.55
CA ILE A 70 10.91 10.38 -23.81
C ILE A 70 11.06 11.88 -23.95
#